data_AF-F2TTZ8-F1
#
_entry.id   AF-F2TTZ8-F1
#
_cell.length_a   1.000
_cell.length_b   1.000
_cell.length_c   1.000
_cell.angle_alpha   90.00
_cell.angle_beta   90.00
_cell.angle_gamma   90.00
#
_symmetry.space_group_name_H-M   'P 1'
#
loop_
_entity.id
_entity.type
_entity.pdbx_description
1 polymer ?
#
loop_
_entity_poly.entity_id
_entity_poly.type
_entity_poly.pdbx_seq_one_letter_code
_entity_poly.pdbx_strand_id
1 'polypeptide(L)'
;MWEAQFGDFANNAQCIIDQFVASGESKWLQRSGLVMSLPHGYDGQGPEHSSARIERYLQLCNEDPRVFPTGDRIDRQHQDCNMQIAYMTTPSNLFHVMRRQMNRQFRKRKI
;
A
#
# COMPACT_ATOMS: atom_id res chain seq x y z
N MET A 1 2.98 -10.20 -7.35
CA MET A 1 2.91 -8.75 -7.63
C MET A 1 1.77 -8.55 -8.62
N TRP A 2 0.99 -7.49 -8.46
CA TRP A 2 -0.02 -7.07 -9.42
C TRP A 2 0.29 -5.65 -9.84
N GLU A 3 0.17 -5.34 -11.12
CA GLU A 3 0.52 -4.04 -11.68
C GLU A 3 -0.65 -3.53 -12.52
N ALA A 4 -1.06 -2.30 -12.25
CA ALA A 4 -2.02 -1.60 -13.08
C ALA A 4 -1.31 -1.00 -14.29
N GLN A 5 -1.99 -0.93 -15.44
CA GLN A 5 -1.44 -0.25 -16.62
C GLN A 5 -1.21 1.25 -16.33
N PHE A 6 -2.18 1.87 -15.65
CA PHE A 6 -2.07 3.17 -14.99
C PHE A 6 -2.73 3.06 -13.62
N GLY A 7 -2.22 3.78 -12.62
CA GLY A 7 -2.74 3.72 -11.25
C GLY A 7 -4.23 4.06 -11.17
N ASP A 8 -4.71 4.93 -12.06
CA ASP A 8 -6.10 5.37 -12.17
C ASP A 8 -7.09 4.20 -12.34
N PHE A 9 -6.68 3.11 -13.01
CA PHE A 9 -7.52 1.94 -13.29
C PHE A 9 -7.67 0.96 -12.12
N ALA A 10 -6.96 1.17 -11.01
CA ALA A 10 -7.07 0.32 -9.83
C ALA A 10 -8.46 0.40 -9.17
N ASN A 11 -9.24 1.45 -9.45
CA ASN A 11 -10.64 1.60 -9.02
C ASN A 11 -11.55 0.47 -9.52
N ASN A 12 -11.26 -0.18 -10.65
CA ASN A 12 -12.04 -1.32 -11.15
C ASN A 12 -11.97 -2.53 -10.20
N ALA A 13 -10.93 -2.60 -9.37
CA ALA A 13 -10.74 -3.62 -8.35
C ALA A 13 -11.10 -3.13 -6.93
N GLN A 14 -11.86 -2.03 -6.78
CA GLN A 14 -12.13 -1.41 -5.48
C GLN A 14 -12.71 -2.39 -4.45
N CYS A 15 -13.66 -3.24 -4.84
CA CYS A 15 -14.22 -4.26 -3.96
C CYS A 15 -13.16 -5.22 -3.40
N ILE A 16 -12.17 -5.59 -4.22
CA ILE A 16 -11.06 -6.45 -3.80
C ILE A 16 -10.14 -5.69 -2.84
N ILE A 17 -9.83 -4.43 -3.16
CA ILE A 17 -8.99 -3.57 -2.33
C ILE A 17 -9.63 -3.39 -0.95
N ASP A 18 -10.90 -3.03 -0.86
CA ASP A 18 -11.53 -2.71 0.42
C ASP A 18 -11.80 -3.96 1.27
N GLN A 19 -12.36 -5.00 0.65
CA GLN A 19 -12.86 -6.16 1.39
C GLN A 19 -11.80 -7.21 1.66
N PHE A 20 -10.71 -7.25 0.89
CA PHE A 20 -9.67 -8.26 1.05
C PHE A 20 -8.30 -7.64 1.35
N VAL A 21 -7.87 -6.65 0.57
CA VAL A 21 -6.53 -6.04 0.77
C VAL A 21 -6.51 -5.21 2.05
N ALA A 22 -7.40 -4.24 2.24
CA ALA A 22 -7.35 -3.36 3.41
C ALA A 22 -7.80 -4.05 4.71
N SER A 23 -8.79 -4.94 4.63
CA SER A 23 -9.48 -5.48 5.82
C SER A 23 -9.29 -6.97 6.09
N GLY A 24 -8.68 -7.74 5.17
CA GLY A 24 -8.64 -9.21 5.28
C GLY A 24 -7.85 -9.75 6.48
N GLU A 25 -6.80 -9.04 6.91
CA GLU A 25 -6.05 -9.43 8.13
C GLU A 25 -6.87 -9.18 9.39
N SER A 26 -7.57 -8.05 9.49
CA SER A 26 -8.38 -7.72 10.66
C SER A 26 -9.64 -8.57 10.76
N LYS A 27 -10.26 -8.93 9.62
CA LYS A 27 -11.50 -9.72 9.59
C LYS A 27 -11.27 -11.22 9.75
N TRP A 28 -10.22 -11.76 9.12
CA TRP A 28 -10.03 -13.22 9.00
C TRP A 28 -8.63 -13.69 9.38
N LEU A 29 -7.78 -12.82 9.96
CA LEU A 29 -6.37 -13.11 10.25
C LEU A 29 -5.56 -13.55 9.00
N GLN A 30 -6.11 -13.28 7.80
CA GLN A 30 -5.51 -13.65 6.53
C GLN A 30 -4.42 -12.64 6.17
N ARG A 31 -3.16 -13.05 6.33
CA ARG A 31 -2.01 -12.23 5.93
C ARG A 31 -1.77 -12.36 4.43
N SER A 32 -1.60 -11.23 3.75
CA SER A 32 -1.27 -11.19 2.33
C SER A 32 0.07 -10.50 2.11
N GLY A 33 0.87 -11.09 1.23
CA GLY A 33 2.14 -10.53 0.75
C GLY A 33 1.99 -9.75 -0.56
N LEU A 34 0.77 -9.42 -1.00
CA LEU A 34 0.53 -8.74 -2.27
C LEU A 34 1.25 -7.39 -2.32
N VAL A 35 1.89 -7.14 -3.46
CA VAL A 35 2.46 -5.85 -3.86
C VAL A 35 1.65 -5.36 -5.04
N MET A 36 1.05 -4.17 -4.92
CA MET A 36 0.38 -3.46 -5.99
C MET A 36 1.35 -2.41 -6.55
N SER A 37 1.61 -2.44 -7.86
CA SER A 37 2.37 -1.40 -8.57
C SER A 37 1.37 -0.49 -9.27
N LEU A 38 1.31 0.78 -8.85
CA LEU A 38 0.38 1.76 -9.37
C LEU A 38 1.15 2.92 -9.99
N PRO A 39 1.33 2.93 -11.33
CA PRO A 39 1.97 4.05 -12.01
C PRO A 39 1.24 5.37 -11.68
N HIS A 40 1.99 6.37 -11.22
CA HIS A 40 1.47 7.67 -10.77
C HIS A 40 2.43 8.80 -11.17
N GLY A 41 1.91 9.84 -11.83
CA GLY A 41 2.67 11.00 -12.24
C GLY A 41 1.81 12.02 -12.98
N TYR A 42 1.99 13.31 -12.71
CA TYR A 42 1.24 14.39 -13.36
C TYR A 42 1.99 14.92 -14.60
N ASP A 43 2.04 14.10 -15.65
CA ASP A 43 2.83 14.39 -16.87
C ASP A 43 2.00 15.00 -18.02
N GLY A 44 0.80 15.53 -17.72
CA GLY A 44 -0.07 16.17 -18.71
C GLY A 44 -0.88 15.23 -19.60
N GLN A 45 -0.90 13.92 -19.30
CA GLN A 45 -1.62 12.90 -20.09
C GLN A 45 -3.14 12.84 -19.82
N GLY A 46 -3.68 13.83 -19.09
CA GLY A 46 -5.10 13.92 -18.76
C GLY A 46 -5.49 13.19 -17.47
N PRO A 47 -6.78 13.29 -17.09
CA PRO A 47 -7.27 12.92 -15.75
C PRO A 47 -7.31 11.41 -15.47
N GLU A 48 -7.19 10.55 -16.48
CA GLU A 48 -7.25 9.09 -16.34
C GLU A 48 -5.88 8.40 -16.45
N HIS A 49 -4.80 9.19 -16.54
CA HIS A 49 -3.42 8.70 -16.69
C HIS A 49 -2.47 9.44 -15.75
N SER A 50 -2.99 9.99 -14.65
CA SER A 50 -2.22 10.87 -13.77
C SER A 50 -2.17 10.38 -12.32
N SER A 51 -3.28 9.86 -11.80
CA SER A 51 -3.44 9.66 -10.36
C SER A 51 -3.77 8.22 -9.97
N ALA A 52 -2.87 7.61 -9.20
CA ALA A 52 -3.16 6.39 -8.46
C ALA A 52 -4.11 6.61 -7.27
N ARG A 53 -4.55 7.86 -6.98
CA ARG A 53 -5.42 8.19 -5.85
C ARG A 53 -4.84 7.73 -4.50
N ILE A 54 -3.57 8.04 -4.28
CA ILE A 54 -2.80 7.63 -3.08
C ILE A 54 -3.52 8.00 -1.78
N GLU A 55 -4.22 9.14 -1.77
CA GLU A 55 -5.05 9.61 -0.65
C GLU A 55 -6.09 8.58 -0.20
N ARG A 56 -6.66 7.80 -1.13
CA ARG A 56 -7.63 6.75 -0.79
C ARG A 56 -6.97 5.61 -0.04
N TYR A 57 -5.79 5.18 -0.49
CA TYR A 57 -5.06 4.11 0.19
C TYR A 57 -4.62 4.56 1.58
N LEU A 58 -4.20 5.82 1.74
CA LEU A 58 -3.89 6.40 3.04
C LEU A 58 -5.11 6.45 3.97
N GLN A 59 -6.30 6.80 3.45
CA GLN A 59 -7.54 6.75 4.23
C GLN A 59 -7.95 5.33 4.64
N LEU A 60 -7.60 4.32 3.84
CA LEU A 60 -7.84 2.91 4.16
C LEU A 60 -6.82 2.32 5.15
N CYS A 61 -5.74 3.05 5.47
CA CYS A 61 -4.81 2.63 6.51
C CYS A 61 -5.46 2.71 7.90
N ASN A 62 -5.13 1.77 8.77
CA ASN A 62 -5.68 1.67 10.12
C ASN A 62 -4.93 2.54 11.16
N GLU A 63 -4.26 3.61 10.73
CA GLU A 63 -3.54 4.54 11.61
C GLU A 63 -4.44 5.73 11.99
N ASP A 64 -4.46 6.12 13.27
CA ASP A 64 -5.24 7.27 13.74
C ASP A 64 -4.43 8.57 13.57
N PRO A 65 -4.87 9.52 12.72
CA PRO A 65 -4.14 10.76 12.47
C PRO A 65 -4.11 11.72 13.68
N ARG A 66 -4.96 11.51 14.71
CA ARG A 66 -5.03 12.38 15.88
C ARG A 66 -4.14 11.93 17.04
N VAL A 67 -3.57 10.72 16.95
CA VAL A 67 -2.80 10.11 18.04
C VAL A 67 -1.37 9.90 17.60
N PHE A 68 -0.44 10.60 18.26
CA PHE A 68 0.97 10.32 18.06
C PHE A 68 1.32 8.96 18.70
N PRO A 69 1.90 8.01 17.95
CA PRO A 69 2.22 6.68 18.48
C PRO A 69 3.31 6.74 19.57
N THR A 70 3.21 5.85 20.55
CA THR A 70 4.28 5.62 21.53
C THR A 70 5.50 4.98 20.85
N GLY A 71 6.70 5.07 21.47
CA GLY A 71 7.93 4.49 20.92
C GLY A 71 7.77 3.03 20.46
N ASP A 72 7.16 2.19 21.30
CA ASP A 72 6.91 0.78 20.96
C ASP A 72 6.01 0.59 19.73
N ARG A 73 5.04 1.49 19.52
CA ARG A 73 4.15 1.47 18.35
C ARG A 73 4.87 1.93 17.09
N ILE A 74 5.82 2.87 17.20
CA ILE A 74 6.66 3.29 16.08
C ILE A 74 7.52 2.11 15.61
N ASP A 75 8.17 1.41 16.55
CA ASP A 75 9.04 0.27 16.22
C ASP A 75 8.27 -0.89 15.56
N ARG A 76 7.00 -1.07 15.95
CA ARG A 76 6.12 -2.10 15.37
C ARG A 76 5.19 -1.58 14.28
N GLN A 77 5.30 -0.33 13.85
CA GLN A 77 4.37 0.26 12.88
C GLN A 77 4.24 -0.59 11.61
N HIS A 78 5.36 -1.13 11.14
CA HIS A 78 5.40 -2.02 9.98
C HIS A 78 4.64 -3.35 10.15
N GLN A 79 4.43 -3.79 11.38
CA GLN A 79 3.68 -5.00 11.76
C GLN A 79 2.22 -4.68 12.12
N ASP A 80 1.94 -3.49 12.62
CA ASP A 80 0.60 -3.13 13.09
C ASP A 80 -0.24 -2.49 11.96
N CYS A 81 0.39 -1.81 11.01
CA CYS A 81 -0.29 -1.26 9.84
C CYS A 81 -0.92 -2.38 8.97
N ASN A 82 -2.14 -2.16 8.48
CA ASN A 82 -2.81 -3.10 7.57
C ASN A 82 -2.22 -3.08 6.15
N MET A 83 -1.64 -1.95 5.73
CA MET A 83 -1.02 -1.73 4.43
C MET A 83 0.21 -0.82 4.58
N GLN A 84 1.19 -0.96 3.68
CA GLN A 84 2.36 -0.12 3.59
C GLN A 84 2.36 0.59 2.25
N ILE A 85 2.29 1.92 2.27
CA ILE A 85 2.24 2.73 1.05
C ILE A 85 3.61 3.36 0.84
N ALA A 86 4.18 3.25 -0.37
CA ALA A 86 5.51 3.80 -0.66
C ALA A 86 5.56 4.53 -2.00
N TYR A 87 5.96 5.80 -1.98
CA TYR A 87 6.27 6.57 -3.18
C TYR A 87 7.79 6.63 -3.39
N MET A 88 8.30 5.82 -4.33
CA MET A 88 9.73 5.58 -4.50
C MET A 88 10.29 6.47 -5.60
N THR A 89 11.37 7.20 -5.31
CA THR A 89 12.01 8.14 -6.25
C THR A 89 13.31 7.61 -6.86
N THR A 90 13.85 6.50 -6.34
CA THR A 90 15.09 5.89 -6.86
C THR A 90 14.91 4.39 -7.11
N PRO A 91 15.64 3.81 -8.08
CA PRO A 91 15.59 2.36 -8.35
C PRO A 91 16.04 1.52 -7.14
N SER A 92 16.98 2.03 -6.35
CA SER A 92 17.44 1.36 -5.13
C SER A 92 16.30 1.21 -4.10
N ASN A 93 15.47 2.24 -3.94
CA ASN A 93 14.31 2.17 -3.04
C ASN A 93 13.36 1.05 -3.47
N LEU A 94 13.05 0.94 -4.76
CA LEU A 94 12.21 -0.12 -5.30
C LEU A 94 12.81 -1.52 -5.06
N PHE A 95 14.10 -1.69 -5.34
CA PHE A 95 14.81 -2.95 -5.09
C PHE A 95 14.72 -3.39 -3.63
N HIS A 96 15.01 -2.49 -2.69
CA HIS A 96 14.95 -2.79 -1.26
C HIS A 96 13.52 -3.03 -0.78
N VAL A 97 12.53 -2.30 -1.28
CA VAL A 97 11.12 -2.48 -0.95
C VAL A 97 10.61 -3.85 -1.40
N MET A 98 10.95 -4.29 -2.61
CA MET A 98 10.57 -5.62 -3.10
C MET A 98 11.22 -6.74 -2.28
N ARG A 99 12.51 -6.64 -1.97
CA ARG A 99 13.22 -7.63 -1.15
C ARG A 99 12.70 -7.69 0.28
N ARG A 100 12.38 -6.53 0.86
CA ARG A 100 11.78 -6.42 2.21
C ARG A 100 10.48 -7.22 2.32
N GLN A 101 9.72 -7.34 1.23
CA GLN A 101 8.46 -8.09 1.20
C GLN A 101 8.65 -9.60 1.35
N MET A 102 9.77 -10.12 0.86
CA MET A 102 10.13 -11.54 0.94
C MET A 102 10.93 -11.88 2.19
N ASN A 103 11.83 -10.99 2.61
CA ASN A 103 12.79 -11.27 3.67
C ASN A 103 12.26 -11.00 5.09
N ARG A 104 11.08 -10.39 5.23
CA ARG A 104 10.46 -10.23 6.56
C ARG A 104 9.91 -11.57 7.05
N GLN A 105 10.06 -11.83 8.34
CA GLN A 105 9.46 -13.00 9.02
C GLN A 105 7.92 -12.96 9.05
N PHE A 106 7.31 -11.90 8.53
CA PHE A 106 5.87 -11.69 8.43
C PHE A 106 5.50 -11.10 7.07
N ARG A 107 4.27 -11.37 6.60
CA ARG A 107 3.72 -10.86 5.34
C ARG A 107 2.78 -9.70 5.61
N LYS A 108 3.02 -8.55 4.97
CA LYS A 108 2.17 -7.34 5.04
C LYS A 108 2.02 -6.74 3.67
N ARG A 109 0.83 -6.26 3.31
CA ARG A 109 0.52 -5.76 1.96
C ARG A 109 1.24 -4.45 1.68
N LYS A 110 1.72 -4.28 0.44
CA LYS A 110 2.33 -3.04 -0.04
C LYS A 110 1.59 -2.48 -1.24
N ILE A 111 1.39 -1.16 -1.23
CA ILE A 111 0.81 -0.38 -2.32
C ILE A 111 1.83 0.68 -2.74
#